data_AF-A0A672NBD0-F1
#
_entry.id   AF-A0A672NBD0-F1
#
_cell.length_a   1.000
_cell.length_b   1.000
_cell.length_c   1.000
_cell.angle_alpha   90.00
_cell.angle_beta   90.00
_cell.angle_gamma   90.00
#
_symmetry.space_group_name_H-M   'P 1'
#
loop_
_entity.id
_entity.type
_entity.pdbx_description
1 polymer ?
#
loop_
_entity_poly.entity_id
_entity_poly.type
_entity_poly.pdbx_seq_one_letter_code
_entity_poly.pdbx_strand_id
1 'polypeptide(L)' 'MIETECFSDLNVFGPQGTRPPDLDWNQPPEPPRRSLLDRIFRRHVRISSTSTTEEHPREHNS' A
#
# COMPACT_ATOMS: atom_id res chain seq x y z
N MET A 1 31.32 -0.59 -0.88
CA MET A 1 30.63 -0.78 -2.18
C MET A 1 31.61 -1.32 -3.22
N ILE A 2 32.68 -0.60 -3.55
CA ILE A 2 33.70 -1.08 -4.49
C ILE A 2 34.72 -2.01 -3.78
N GLU A 3 35.44 -1.51 -2.77
CA GLU A 3 36.48 -2.29 -2.05
C GLU A 3 35.93 -3.53 -1.33
N THR A 4 34.66 -3.49 -0.96
CA THR A 4 33.95 -4.61 -0.31
C THR A 4 33.34 -5.58 -1.32
N GLU A 5 33.61 -5.39 -2.62
CA GLU A 5 33.07 -6.16 -3.75
C GLU A 5 31.54 -6.19 -3.89
N CYS A 6 30.80 -5.50 -3.01
CA CYS A 6 29.34 -5.44 -3.07
C CYS A 6 28.80 -4.90 -4.40
N PHE A 7 29.56 -4.05 -5.10
CA PHE A 7 29.17 -3.54 -6.41
C PHE A 7 29.15 -4.66 -7.47
N SER A 8 30.15 -5.53 -7.47
CA SER A 8 30.24 -6.67 -8.39
C SER A 8 29.06 -7.63 -8.21
N ASP A 9 28.61 -7.81 -6.96
CA ASP A 9 27.47 -8.66 -6.61
C ASP A 9 26.12 -8.04 -6.97
N LEU A 10 25.98 -6.72 -6.84
CA LEU A 10 24.70 -6.01 -7.00
C LEU A 10 24.48 -5.46 -8.40
N ASN A 11 25.52 -4.98 -9.08
CA ASN A 11 25.43 -4.34 -10.38
C ASN A 11 25.42 -5.38 -11.52
N VAL A 12 24.39 -6.23 -11.52
CA VAL A 12 24.20 -7.28 -12.51
C VAL A 12 23.02 -6.97 -13.43
N PHE A 13 23.20 -7.20 -14.73
CA PHE A 13 22.14 -7.07 -15.73
C PHE A 13 21.52 -8.44 -16.05
N GLY A 14 20.29 -8.43 -16.56
CA GLY A 14 19.63 -9.64 -17.03
C GLY A 14 20.24 -10.19 -18.33
N PRO A 15 19.76 -11.35 -18.81
CA PRO A 15 20.18 -11.92 -20.09
C PRO A 15 20.12 -10.88 -21.20
N GLN A 16 21.11 -10.87 -22.10
CA GLN A 16 21.23 -9.89 -23.19
C GLN A 16 21.33 -8.42 -22.74
N GLY A 17 21.78 -8.17 -21.51
CA GLY A 17 21.88 -6.81 -20.97
C GLY A 17 20.53 -6.18 -20.67
N THR A 18 19.50 -7.01 -20.47
CA THR A 18 18.17 -6.52 -20.12
C THR A 18 18.19 -5.81 -18.77
N ARG A 19 17.31 -4.82 -18.66
CA ARG A 19 17.17 -4.00 -17.48
C ARG A 19 16.62 -4.86 -16.32
N PRO A 20 17.24 -4.84 -15.13
CA PRO A 20 16.73 -5.56 -13.97
C PRO A 20 15.43 -4.91 -13.43
N PRO A 21 14.61 -5.66 -12.68
CA PRO A 21 13.28 -5.22 -12.26
C PRO A 21 13.26 -3.93 -11.43
N ASP A 22 14.30 -3.69 -10.64
CA ASP A 22 14.49 -2.51 -9.81
C ASP A 22 14.72 -1.23 -10.63
N LEU A 23 15.07 -1.35 -11.92
CA LEU A 23 15.26 -0.23 -12.84
C LEU A 23 14.06 -0.06 -13.82
N ASP A 24 13.06 -0.94 -13.81
CA ASP A 24 11.87 -0.78 -14.66
C ASP A 24 10.94 0.32 -14.13
N TRP A 25 10.83 1.42 -14.87
CA TRP A 25 9.95 2.55 -14.53
C TRP A 25 8.47 2.20 -14.52
N ASN A 26 8.08 1.16 -15.27
CA ASN A 26 6.69 0.72 -15.34
C ASN A 26 6.33 -0.20 -14.16
N GLN A 27 7.31 -0.64 -13.38
CA GLN A 27 7.12 -1.50 -12.24
C GLN A 27 7.18 -0.68 -10.94
N PRO A 28 6.03 -0.38 -10.30
CA PRO A 28 6.05 0.27 -9.00
C PRO A 28 6.66 -0.67 -7.95
N PRO A 29 7.30 -0.12 -6.89
CA PRO A 29 7.83 -0.93 -5.80
C PRO A 29 6.72 -1.69 -5.09
N GLU A 30 7.05 -2.88 -4.56
CA GLU A 30 6.08 -3.65 -3.78
C GLU A 30 5.57 -2.83 -2.59
N PRO A 31 4.26 -2.90 -2.28
CA PRO A 31 3.72 -2.19 -1.12
C PRO A 31 4.36 -2.73 0.16
N PRO A 32 4.57 -1.86 1.17
CA PRO A 32 5.18 -2.28 2.43
C PRO A 32 4.38 -3.42 3.05
N ARG A 33 5.09 -4.47 3.47
CA ARG A 33 4.47 -5.64 4.10
C ARG A 33 3.74 -5.18 5.35
N ARG A 34 2.42 -5.33 5.37
CA ARG A 34 1.60 -5.04 6.55
C ARG A 34 2.01 -5.97 7.68
N SER A 35 2.49 -5.40 8.77
CA SER A 35 2.81 -6.17 9.97
C SER A 35 1.54 -6.75 10.58
N LEU A 36 1.64 -7.87 11.31
CA LEU A 36 0.54 -8.37 12.13
C LEU A 36 0.05 -7.28 13.12
N LEU A 37 0.97 -6.45 13.62
CA LEU A 37 0.64 -5.33 14.49
C LEU A 37 -0.21 -4.27 13.77
N ASP A 38 0.06 -3.98 12.49
CA ASP A 38 -0.78 -3.05 11.70
C ASP A 38 -2.24 -3.53 11.63
N ARG A 39 -2.44 -4.86 11.52
CA ARG A 39 -3.78 -5.45 11.49
C ARG A 39 -4.49 -5.32 12.84
N ILE A 40 -3.77 -5.45 13.96
CA ILE A 40 -4.33 -5.37 15.31
C ILE A 40 -4.70 -3.92 15.65
N PHE A 41 -3.79 -2.97 15.43
CA PHE A 41 -4.01 -1.57 15.82
C PHE A 41 -5.03 -0.85 14.92
N ARG A 42 -5.11 -1.17 13.62
CA ARG A 42 -6.12 -0.57 12.72
C ARG A 42 -7.56 -1.01 12.99
N ARG A 43 -7.77 -2.13 13.68
CA ARG A 43 -9.13 -2.64 14.00
C ARG A 43 -9.84 -1.80 15.07
N HIS A 44 -9.12 -0.97 15.81
CA HIS A 44 -9.68 -0.17 16.92
C HIS A 44 -10.30 1.18 16.47
N VAL A 45 -10.21 1.56 15.19
CA VAL A 45 -10.76 2.83 14.65
C VAL A 45 -12.14 2.62 14.00
N ARG A 46 -13.07 1.96 14.71
CA ARG A 46 -14.51 1.92 14.35
C ARG A 46 -15.37 1.92 15.61
N ILE A 47 -15.29 3.00 16.38
CA ILE A 47 -16.16 3.36 17.50
C ILE A 47 -16.26 4.90 17.39
N SER A 48 -17.33 5.60 17.04
CA SER A 48 -18.74 5.31 16.79
C SER A 48 -19.27 6.40 15.85
N SER A 49 -19.98 6.05 14.80
CA SER A 49 -20.88 6.98 14.11
C SER A 49 -22.18 6.24 13.78
N THR A 50 -22.92 5.89 14.82
CA THR A 50 -24.33 5.47 14.76
C THR A 50 -25.13 6.66 15.31
N SER A 51 -25.64 7.52 14.43
CA SER A 51 -27.01 7.48 13.87
C SER A 51 -28.06 7.93 14.89
N THR A 52 -28.35 9.22 14.93
CA THR A 52 -29.65 9.72 15.40
C THR A 52 -30.56 9.83 14.18
N THR A 53 -31.45 8.85 14.07
CA THR A 53 -32.63 8.83 13.21
C THR A 53 -33.63 9.85 13.75
N GLU A 54 -34.09 10.80 12.93
CA GLU A 54 -35.33 11.55 13.18
C GLU A 54 -36.11 11.63 11.86
N GLU A 55 -36.96 10.62 11.67
CA GLU A 55 -38.33 10.65 11.14
C GLU A 55 -38.66 11.61 9.97
N HIS A 56 -38.91 11.03 8.79
CA HIS A 56 -39.89 11.54 7.82
C HIS A 56 -41.10 10.60 7.91
N PRO A 57 -42.36 11.07 8.04
CA PRO A 57 -43.05 11.55 6.84
C PRO A 57 -44.11 12.64 7.04
N ARG A 58 -44.37 13.43 6.00
CA ARG A 58 -45.74 13.74 5.53
C ARG A 58 -45.71 14.62 4.29
N GLU A 59 -46.03 13.99 3.16
CA GLU A 59 -46.69 14.67 2.05
C GLU A 59 -48.03 15.24 2.55
N HIS A 60 -48.29 16.52 2.29
CA HIS A 60 -49.64 17.03 2.06
C HIS A 60 -49.57 18.18 1.05
N ASN A 61 -50.24 17.91 -0.06
CA ASN A 61 -50.61 18.68 -1.23
C ASN A 61 -51.11 20.13 -0.98
N SER A 62 -50.56 21.11 -1.72
CA SER A 62 -51.30 22.10 -2.56
C SER A 62 -50.32 23.01 -3.32
#